data_AF-A0A930XLA6-F1
#
_entry.id   AF-A0A930XLA6-F1
#
_cell.length_a   1.000
_cell.length_b   1.000
_cell.length_c   1.000
_cell.angle_alpha   90.00
_cell.angle_beta   90.00
_cell.angle_gamma   90.00
#
_symmetry.space_group_name_H-M   'P 1'
#
loop_
_entity.id
_entity.type
_entity.pdbx_description
1 polymer ?
#
loop_
_entity_poly.entity_id
_entity_poly.type
_entity_poly.pdbx_seq_one_letter_code
_entity_poly.pdbx_strand_id
1 'polypeptide(L)'
;MDRNHGVLVAIAAGVAIAGTSYAASAVLFRGSNTEPPKAVETVQPTAIASPSSLAQLPKQTSPQTIPVPQTKTDTTAPSSSAPELATELTPIYADQQENVALAQAILKELPEYPCTDTDPSDSSAVRYFYTFDDLNQDGIDEAIAYLVGPYTCGTGGCTVLIFNVNGSDYALNSRITVARNPIIATENQTDGWRDLVIPVSGGGAASDYHVIQWTGSSYASNPSVAPEWTESTLTGTALIADAITADTPAPKLAGDVCLP
;
A
#
# COMPACT_ATOMS: atom_id res chain seq x y z
N MET A 1 -25.38 56.99 -36.77
CA MET A 1 -25.90 57.94 -35.76
C MET A 1 -25.94 57.15 -34.46
N ASP A 2 -24.86 57.19 -33.67
CA ASP A 2 -24.71 58.07 -32.48
C ASP A 2 -25.70 57.66 -31.37
N ARG A 3 -25.41 57.36 -30.09
CA ARG A 3 -24.29 57.47 -29.12
C ARG A 3 -24.64 56.48 -27.97
N ASN A 4 -23.74 55.73 -27.35
CA ASN A 4 -22.75 56.09 -26.32
C ASN A 4 -23.30 56.38 -24.89
N HIS A 5 -22.65 55.70 -23.93
CA HIS A 5 -22.48 55.94 -22.48
C HIS A 5 -23.54 55.51 -21.45
N GLY A 6 -23.05 54.84 -20.40
CA GLY A 6 -23.73 54.78 -19.10
C GLY A 6 -23.27 53.65 -18.17
N VAL A 7 -21.98 53.56 -17.84
CA VAL A 7 -21.49 52.77 -16.70
C VAL A 7 -22.02 53.39 -15.41
N LEU A 8 -22.65 52.61 -14.53
CA LEU A 8 -22.81 52.95 -13.13
C LEU A 8 -22.45 51.73 -12.27
N VAL A 9 -21.34 51.89 -11.56
CA VAL A 9 -20.86 51.06 -10.48
C VAL A 9 -21.68 51.39 -9.23
N ALA A 10 -22.26 50.38 -8.60
CA ALA A 10 -22.75 50.48 -7.22
C ALA A 10 -22.15 49.31 -6.42
N ILE A 11 -21.16 49.65 -5.60
CA ILE A 11 -20.62 48.84 -4.52
C ILE A 11 -21.49 49.13 -3.29
N ALA A 12 -22.08 48.12 -2.65
CA ALA A 12 -22.30 48.13 -1.21
C ALA A 12 -22.74 46.76 -0.66
N ALA A 13 -21.93 46.30 0.28
CA ALA A 13 -22.29 45.63 1.53
C ALA A 13 -22.96 44.24 1.47
N GLY A 14 -22.19 43.27 1.95
CA GLY A 14 -22.64 41.90 2.14
C GLY A 14 -23.68 41.74 3.24
N VAL A 15 -24.44 40.67 3.11
CA VAL A 15 -25.24 40.07 4.17
C VAL A 15 -24.77 38.64 4.29
N ALA A 16 -24.09 38.35 5.40
CA ALA A 16 -23.76 37.00 5.83
C ALA A 16 -25.07 36.26 6.13
N ILE A 17 -25.28 35.13 5.46
CA ILE A 17 -26.44 34.27 5.67
C ILE A 17 -26.07 33.32 6.81
N ALA A 18 -26.60 33.58 8.00
CA ALA A 18 -26.42 32.73 9.17
C ALA A 18 -27.45 31.60 9.18
N GLY A 19 -26.94 30.37 9.34
CA GLY A 19 -27.48 29.32 10.22
C GLY A 19 -28.93 28.87 10.03
N THR A 20 -29.12 27.77 9.28
CA THR A 20 -30.26 26.85 9.49
C THR A 20 -29.88 25.85 10.58
N SER A 21 -30.33 26.10 11.82
CA SER A 21 -30.24 25.15 12.94
C SER A 21 -31.54 24.37 13.06
N TYR A 22 -31.43 23.05 13.15
CA TYR A 22 -32.51 22.11 13.46
C TYR A 22 -33.20 22.45 14.80
N ALA A 23 -34.53 22.52 14.79
CA ALA A 23 -35.32 22.61 16.01
C ALA A 23 -35.47 21.20 16.63
N ALA A 24 -34.82 20.97 17.77
CA ALA A 24 -35.09 19.83 18.64
C ALA A 24 -36.15 20.22 19.67
N SER A 25 -37.27 19.48 19.70
CA SER A 25 -38.33 19.61 20.70
C SER A 25 -37.81 19.24 22.08
N ALA A 26 -37.82 20.20 23.01
CA ALA A 26 -37.53 19.94 24.43
C ALA A 26 -38.83 19.83 25.24
N VAL A 27 -38.98 18.68 25.90
CA VAL A 27 -40.02 18.38 26.89
C VAL A 27 -39.70 19.14 28.18
N LEU A 28 -40.69 19.89 28.69
CA LEU A 28 -40.59 20.62 29.96
C LEU A 28 -40.74 19.65 31.15
N PHE A 29 -39.70 19.55 31.97
CA PHE A 29 -39.83 19.03 33.34
C PHE A 29 -39.45 20.14 34.33
N ARG A 30 -40.43 20.55 35.16
CA ARG A 30 -40.23 21.42 36.33
C ARG A 30 -39.73 20.57 37.50
N GLY A 31 -38.58 20.92 38.05
CA GLY A 31 -38.06 20.35 39.29
C GLY A 31 -36.98 21.25 39.86
N SER A 32 -37.32 21.95 40.94
CA SER A 32 -36.48 22.86 41.71
C SER A 32 -35.31 22.14 42.38
N ASN A 33 -34.08 22.58 42.15
CA ASN A 33 -33.01 22.60 43.15
C ASN A 33 -31.93 23.60 42.72
N THR A 34 -31.66 24.56 43.59
CA THR A 34 -30.71 25.66 43.44
C THR A 34 -29.36 25.26 44.01
N GLU A 35 -28.35 25.13 43.16
CA GLU A 35 -26.93 25.23 43.55
C GLU A 35 -26.17 25.95 42.42
N PRO A 36 -25.41 27.03 42.71
CA PRO A 36 -24.73 27.79 41.66
C PRO A 36 -23.50 27.02 41.13
N PRO A 37 -23.24 27.03 39.81
CA PRO A 37 -22.07 26.37 39.25
C PRO A 37 -20.77 27.07 39.68
N LYS A 38 -19.80 26.27 40.15
CA LYS A 38 -18.40 26.69 40.32
C LYS A 38 -17.84 27.17 38.98
N ALA A 39 -17.12 28.29 39.01
CA ALA A 39 -16.44 28.87 37.86
C ALA A 39 -15.45 27.87 37.24
N VAL A 40 -15.58 27.65 35.93
CA VAL A 40 -14.61 26.91 35.11
C VAL A 40 -13.46 27.86 34.80
N GLU A 41 -12.27 27.53 35.28
CA GLU A 41 -11.03 28.25 35.01
C GLU A 41 -10.64 28.05 33.54
N THR A 42 -10.36 29.16 32.86
CA THR A 42 -10.08 29.20 31.42
C THR A 42 -8.62 28.82 31.21
N VAL A 43 -8.35 27.62 30.70
CA VAL A 43 -6.98 27.20 30.34
C VAL A 43 -6.64 27.80 28.97
N GLN A 44 -5.67 28.72 28.96
CA GLN A 44 -5.09 29.30 27.76
C GLN A 44 -4.23 28.25 27.01
N PRO A 45 -4.16 28.28 25.67
CA PRO A 45 -3.31 27.37 24.91
C PRO A 45 -1.83 27.78 25.04
N THR A 46 -1.03 26.92 25.68
CA THR A 46 0.43 27.04 25.72
C THR A 46 1.04 26.60 24.40
N ALA A 47 1.76 27.50 23.75
CA ALA A 47 2.55 27.23 22.56
C ALA A 47 3.67 26.22 22.86
N ILE A 48 3.78 25.17 22.05
CA ILE A 48 4.92 24.24 22.08
C ILE A 48 5.87 24.64 20.95
N ALA A 49 7.09 25.00 21.37
CA ALA A 49 8.19 25.40 20.52
C ALA A 49 8.84 24.23 19.79
N SER A 50 9.23 24.45 18.53
CA SER A 50 10.16 23.61 17.77
C SER A 50 11.53 23.54 18.46
N PRO A 51 12.22 22.40 18.36
CA PRO A 51 13.67 22.37 18.38
C PRO A 51 14.23 21.94 17.03
N SER A 52 14.70 22.93 16.27
CA SER A 52 15.84 22.74 15.36
C SER A 52 17.12 22.76 16.20
N SER A 53 17.90 21.68 16.20
CA SER A 53 19.38 21.82 16.27
C SER A 53 20.08 20.51 15.94
N LEU A 54 20.92 20.64 14.92
CA LEU A 54 22.06 19.81 14.56
C LEU A 54 22.89 19.38 15.77
N ALA A 55 23.20 18.08 15.85
CA ALA A 55 24.36 17.57 16.55
C ALA A 55 25.14 16.67 15.59
N GLN A 56 26.27 17.21 15.14
CA GLN A 56 27.29 16.54 14.33
C GLN A 56 27.97 15.43 15.13
N LEU A 57 27.88 14.18 14.65
CA LEU A 57 28.75 13.09 15.06
C LEU A 57 30.05 13.08 14.22
N PRO A 58 31.17 12.60 14.80
CA PRO A 58 32.51 12.83 14.29
C PRO A 58 32.85 12.01 13.04
N LYS A 59 33.63 12.64 12.15
CA LYS A 59 34.30 12.01 10.99
C LYS A 59 35.22 10.89 11.47
N GLN A 60 34.96 9.65 11.04
CA GLN A 60 35.94 8.58 11.09
C GLN A 60 36.66 8.45 9.74
N THR A 61 37.96 8.61 9.83
CA THR A 61 38.98 8.39 8.80
C THR A 61 39.20 6.90 8.53
N SER A 62 39.13 6.48 7.26
CA SER A 62 39.97 5.40 6.72
C SER A 62 41.46 5.81 6.79
N PRO A 63 42.47 4.93 6.65
CA PRO A 63 42.44 3.60 6.00
C PRO A 63 43.20 2.50 6.78
N GLN A 64 43.05 1.22 6.40
CA GLN A 64 44.19 0.27 6.24
C GLN A 64 43.81 -0.91 5.35
N THR A 65 44.63 -1.12 4.32
CA THR A 65 44.60 -2.21 3.36
C THR A 65 45.28 -3.44 3.96
N ILE A 66 44.57 -4.56 4.06
CA ILE A 66 45.16 -5.87 4.40
C ILE A 66 45.40 -6.62 3.07
N PRO A 67 46.63 -7.06 2.76
CA PRO A 67 46.89 -7.87 1.56
C PRO A 67 46.36 -9.30 1.75
N VAL A 68 45.46 -9.75 0.88
CA VAL A 68 45.06 -11.16 0.79
C VAL A 68 46.02 -11.88 -0.16
N PRO A 69 46.60 -13.04 0.22
CA PRO A 69 47.49 -13.81 -0.65
C PRO A 69 46.76 -14.31 -1.91
N GLN A 70 47.38 -14.12 -3.07
CA GLN A 70 46.91 -14.70 -4.34
C GLN A 70 47.23 -16.19 -4.38
N THR A 71 46.20 -17.03 -4.22
CA THR A 71 46.26 -18.43 -4.62
C THR A 71 45.78 -18.54 -6.06
N LYS A 72 46.68 -18.95 -6.95
CA LYS A 72 46.37 -19.33 -8.32
C LYS A 72 45.60 -20.65 -8.31
N THR A 73 44.44 -20.67 -8.94
CA THR A 73 43.86 -21.88 -9.53
C THR A 73 43.21 -21.51 -10.85
N ASP A 74 43.84 -21.93 -11.93
CA ASP A 74 43.22 -22.14 -13.23
C ASP A 74 41.99 -23.02 -13.07
N THR A 75 40.84 -22.57 -13.58
CA THR A 75 39.87 -23.41 -14.31
C THR A 75 38.97 -22.48 -15.11
N THR A 76 39.20 -22.45 -16.41
CA THR A 76 38.38 -21.83 -17.43
C THR A 76 37.02 -22.52 -17.48
N ALA A 77 36.00 -21.93 -16.87
CA ALA A 77 34.59 -22.20 -17.15
C ALA A 77 34.08 -21.10 -18.09
N PRO A 78 33.28 -21.41 -19.12
CA PRO A 78 32.83 -20.40 -20.08
C PRO A 78 31.90 -19.40 -19.39
N SER A 79 32.27 -18.13 -19.52
CA SER A 79 31.46 -16.97 -19.17
C SER A 79 30.15 -17.03 -19.95
N SER A 80 29.05 -17.40 -19.28
CA SER A 80 27.70 -17.30 -19.84
C SER A 80 27.36 -15.83 -20.00
N SER A 81 27.39 -15.34 -21.24
CA SER A 81 27.11 -13.95 -21.61
C SER A 81 25.61 -13.71 -21.81
N ALA A 82 24.75 -14.26 -20.95
CA ALA A 82 23.38 -13.77 -20.88
C ALA A 82 23.44 -12.35 -20.27
N PRO A 83 22.85 -11.33 -20.91
CA PRO A 83 22.78 -10.01 -20.29
C PRO A 83 22.01 -10.13 -18.97
N GLU A 84 22.67 -9.80 -17.86
CA GLU A 84 22.03 -9.66 -16.57
C GLU A 84 20.98 -8.54 -16.67
N LEU A 85 19.75 -8.82 -16.26
CA LEU A 85 18.61 -7.88 -16.34
C LEU A 85 18.94 -6.60 -15.58
N ALA A 86 18.98 -5.45 -16.28
CA ALA A 86 19.17 -4.17 -15.63
C ALA A 86 17.86 -3.71 -14.98
N THR A 87 17.89 -3.37 -13.69
CA THR A 87 16.69 -2.98 -12.91
C THR A 87 16.78 -1.53 -12.45
N GLU A 88 15.75 -0.74 -12.75
CA GLU A 88 15.59 0.64 -12.25
C GLU A 88 14.22 0.75 -11.59
N LEU A 89 14.14 0.33 -10.33
CA LEU A 89 12.87 0.19 -9.60
C LEU A 89 12.77 1.21 -8.47
N THR A 90 11.61 1.86 -8.38
CA THR A 90 11.23 2.67 -7.22
C THR A 90 10.51 1.76 -6.21
N PRO A 91 11.07 1.50 -5.02
CA PRO A 91 10.42 0.63 -4.05
C PRO A 91 9.26 1.33 -3.34
N ILE A 92 8.14 0.63 -3.19
CA ILE A 92 7.09 0.95 -2.25
C ILE A 92 6.96 -0.21 -1.25
N TYR A 93 7.07 0.13 0.03
CA TYR A 93 6.97 -0.82 1.13
C TYR A 93 5.54 -0.91 1.65
N ALA A 94 5.20 -2.07 2.20
CA ALA A 94 3.89 -2.31 2.76
C ALA A 94 3.59 -1.39 3.94
N ASP A 95 2.36 -0.87 3.98
CA ASP A 95 1.84 -0.19 5.15
C ASP A 95 1.69 -1.19 6.31
N GLN A 96 2.04 -0.74 7.49
CA GLN A 96 2.06 -1.52 8.73
C GLN A 96 0.80 -1.29 9.57
N GLN A 97 0.03 -0.25 9.26
CA GLN A 97 -1.22 0.06 9.94
C GLN A 97 -2.32 -0.89 9.49
N GLU A 98 -3.13 -1.36 10.44
CA GLU A 98 -4.32 -2.13 10.11
C GLU A 98 -5.35 -1.28 9.36
N ASN A 99 -5.81 -1.80 8.22
CA ASN A 99 -6.92 -1.26 7.46
C ASN A 99 -8.09 -2.25 7.54
N VAL A 100 -9.03 -2.00 8.45
CA VAL A 100 -10.15 -2.90 8.75
C VAL A 100 -11.02 -3.16 7.51
N ALA A 101 -11.31 -2.12 6.71
CA ALA A 101 -12.15 -2.26 5.52
C ALA A 101 -11.48 -3.13 4.44
N LEU A 102 -10.18 -2.92 4.20
CA LEU A 102 -9.40 -3.78 3.31
C LEU A 102 -9.32 -5.22 3.86
N ALA A 103 -9.09 -5.39 5.17
CA ALA A 103 -9.01 -6.70 5.79
C ALA A 103 -10.33 -7.49 5.67
N GLN A 104 -11.48 -6.82 5.86
CA GLN A 104 -12.80 -7.40 5.63
C GLN A 104 -13.02 -7.77 4.15
N ALA A 105 -12.56 -6.94 3.22
CA ALA A 105 -12.61 -7.25 1.80
C ALA A 105 -11.74 -8.47 1.45
N ILE A 106 -10.53 -8.57 2.00
CA ILE A 106 -9.67 -9.75 1.85
C ILE A 106 -10.38 -10.99 2.40
N LEU A 107 -11.02 -10.92 3.57
CA LEU A 107 -11.74 -12.04 4.17
C LEU A 107 -12.91 -12.54 3.32
N LYS A 108 -13.67 -11.62 2.70
CA LYS A 108 -14.73 -11.98 1.76
C LYS A 108 -14.21 -12.81 0.60
N GLU A 109 -12.96 -12.54 0.21
CA GLU A 109 -12.27 -13.25 -0.85
C GLU A 109 -11.57 -14.54 -0.35
N LEU A 110 -11.54 -14.84 0.95
CA LEU A 110 -10.96 -16.08 1.48
C LEU A 110 -12.02 -16.94 2.19
N PRO A 111 -13.00 -17.52 1.46
CA PRO A 111 -14.06 -18.29 2.09
C PRO A 111 -13.56 -19.57 2.80
N GLU A 112 -12.42 -20.11 2.38
CA GLU A 112 -11.77 -21.25 3.02
C GLU A 112 -10.97 -20.89 4.28
N TYR A 113 -10.67 -19.61 4.52
CA TYR A 113 -9.91 -19.18 5.68
C TYR A 113 -10.81 -19.22 6.93
N PRO A 114 -10.47 -20.05 7.94
CA PRO A 114 -11.23 -20.08 9.17
C PRO A 114 -10.91 -18.81 9.96
N CYS A 115 -11.70 -17.75 9.75
CA CYS A 115 -11.69 -16.55 10.59
C CYS A 115 -12.30 -16.90 11.95
N THR A 116 -11.59 -17.72 12.70
CA THR A 116 -11.92 -18.00 14.09
C THR A 116 -11.44 -16.85 14.95
N ASP A 117 -12.02 -16.68 16.14
CA ASP A 117 -11.55 -15.78 17.20
C ASP A 117 -10.19 -16.26 17.75
N THR A 118 -9.24 -16.50 16.85
CA THR A 118 -7.90 -16.92 17.17
C THR A 118 -7.13 -15.70 17.64
N ASP A 119 -6.45 -15.93 18.75
CA ASP A 119 -5.44 -15.05 19.33
C ASP A 119 -4.57 -14.46 18.21
N PRO A 120 -4.38 -13.13 18.13
CA PRO A 120 -3.47 -12.51 17.17
C PRO A 120 -2.02 -13.02 17.30
N SER A 121 -1.67 -13.73 18.38
CA SER A 121 -0.40 -14.45 18.53
C SER A 121 -0.30 -15.73 17.69
N ASP A 122 -1.40 -16.21 17.10
CA ASP A 122 -1.42 -17.39 16.25
C ASP A 122 -0.50 -17.20 15.03
N SER A 123 0.40 -18.17 14.84
CA SER A 123 1.35 -18.21 13.74
C SER A 123 0.71 -18.69 12.43
N SER A 124 -0.49 -19.26 12.50
CA SER A 124 -1.30 -19.67 11.34
C SER A 124 -2.14 -18.55 10.75
N ALA A 125 -2.29 -17.42 11.48
CA ALA A 125 -3.03 -16.27 11.01
C ALA A 125 -2.40 -15.70 9.73
N VAL A 126 -3.24 -15.42 8.72
CA VAL A 126 -2.79 -14.80 7.48
C VAL A 126 -2.38 -13.36 7.79
N ARG A 127 -1.13 -13.03 7.49
CA ARG A 127 -0.63 -11.65 7.44
C ARG A 127 -0.92 -11.06 6.07
N TYR A 128 -1.26 -9.79 5.99
CA TYR A 128 -1.41 -9.10 4.72
C TYR A 128 -0.46 -7.91 4.65
N PHE A 129 0.36 -7.89 3.60
CA PHE A 129 1.24 -6.79 3.26
C PHE A 129 0.56 -6.01 2.15
N TYR A 130 0.26 -4.74 2.36
CA TYR A 130 -0.50 -3.97 1.38
C TYR A 130 0.10 -2.61 1.08
N THR A 131 -0.14 -2.14 -0.14
CA THR A 131 0.17 -0.79 -0.59
C THR A 131 -0.91 -0.31 -1.54
N PHE A 132 -0.90 0.99 -1.81
CA PHE A 132 -1.70 1.62 -2.84
C PHE A 132 -0.80 2.09 -3.99
N ASP A 133 -1.26 1.92 -5.22
CA ASP A 133 -0.63 2.43 -6.44
C ASP A 133 -1.70 2.53 -7.55
N ASP A 134 -1.65 3.58 -8.36
CA ASP A 134 -2.54 3.79 -9.50
C ASP A 134 -2.09 2.93 -10.69
N LEU A 135 -2.66 1.74 -10.83
CA LEU A 135 -2.29 0.79 -11.88
C LEU A 135 -2.95 1.12 -13.21
N ASN A 136 -4.06 1.87 -13.22
CA ASN A 136 -4.84 2.18 -14.42
C ASN A 136 -4.73 3.65 -14.88
N GLN A 137 -4.00 4.47 -14.12
CA GLN A 137 -3.75 5.89 -14.34
C GLN A 137 -5.00 6.77 -14.37
N ASP A 138 -6.06 6.38 -13.65
CA ASP A 138 -7.31 7.15 -13.53
C ASP A 138 -7.29 8.18 -12.39
N GLY A 139 -6.22 8.20 -11.60
CA GLY A 139 -6.03 9.09 -10.45
C GLY A 139 -6.60 8.54 -9.14
N ILE A 140 -7.07 7.29 -9.11
CA ILE A 140 -7.48 6.57 -7.92
C ILE A 140 -6.58 5.34 -7.77
N ASP A 141 -5.87 5.25 -6.65
CA ASP A 141 -5.01 4.10 -6.40
C ASP A 141 -5.82 2.80 -6.21
N GLU A 142 -5.33 1.71 -6.81
CA GLU A 142 -5.74 0.36 -6.44
C GLU A 142 -5.07 -0.08 -5.14
N ALA A 143 -5.73 -0.93 -4.37
CA ALA A 143 -5.13 -1.59 -3.22
C ALA A 143 -4.51 -2.93 -3.64
N ILE A 144 -3.22 -3.11 -3.40
CA ILE A 144 -2.47 -4.34 -3.69
C ILE A 144 -2.14 -5.02 -2.36
N ALA A 145 -2.70 -6.21 -2.12
CA ALA A 145 -2.50 -6.97 -0.89
C ALA A 145 -1.82 -8.33 -1.17
N TYR A 146 -0.60 -8.51 -0.67
CA TYR A 146 0.17 -9.76 -0.70
C TYR A 146 -0.06 -10.55 0.59
N LEU A 147 -0.66 -11.74 0.47
CA LEU A 147 -1.20 -12.50 1.59
C LEU A 147 -0.26 -13.63 2.02
N VAL A 148 0.25 -13.56 3.24
CA VAL A 148 1.25 -14.48 3.77
C VAL A 148 0.67 -15.36 4.87
N GLY A 149 0.45 -16.63 4.57
CA GLY A 149 -0.01 -17.63 5.52
C GLY A 149 -0.15 -19.02 4.90
N PRO A 150 -0.39 -20.06 5.72
CA PRO A 150 -0.51 -21.44 5.24
C PRO A 150 -1.67 -21.66 4.28
N TYR A 151 -2.69 -20.79 4.31
CA TYR A 151 -3.85 -20.84 3.42
C TYR A 151 -3.63 -20.14 2.08
N THR A 152 -2.71 -19.18 2.04
CA THR A 152 -2.52 -18.27 0.89
C THR A 152 -1.19 -18.47 0.18
N CYS A 153 -0.27 -19.24 0.76
CA CYS A 153 1.06 -19.50 0.23
C CYS A 153 1.37 -20.99 0.05
N GLY A 154 2.15 -21.27 -0.99
CA GLY A 154 2.80 -22.56 -1.23
C GLY A 154 4.25 -22.37 -1.71
N THR A 155 4.85 -23.43 -2.24
CA THR A 155 6.26 -23.38 -2.70
C THR A 155 6.48 -22.49 -3.92
N GLY A 156 5.44 -22.23 -4.72
CA GLY A 156 5.49 -21.36 -5.89
C GLY A 156 5.34 -19.87 -5.57
N GLY A 157 4.88 -19.52 -4.36
CA GLY A 157 4.57 -18.13 -3.98
C GLY A 157 3.28 -18.04 -3.19
N CYS A 158 2.80 -16.82 -3.03
CA CYS A 158 1.61 -16.46 -2.26
C CYS A 158 0.51 -15.89 -3.15
N THR A 159 -0.64 -15.65 -2.54
CA THR A 159 -1.79 -15.02 -3.18
C THR A 159 -1.67 -13.51 -3.07
N VAL A 160 -1.94 -12.81 -4.18
CA VAL A 160 -2.10 -11.36 -4.27
C VAL A 160 -3.53 -11.06 -4.64
N LEU A 161 -4.15 -10.14 -3.93
CA LEU A 161 -5.44 -9.56 -4.28
C LEU A 161 -5.23 -8.09 -4.63
N ILE A 162 -5.79 -7.68 -5.77
CA ILE A 162 -5.85 -6.28 -6.20
C ILE A 162 -7.30 -5.86 -6.12
N PHE A 163 -7.57 -4.68 -5.54
CA PHE A 163 -8.91 -4.12 -5.40
C PHE A 163 -8.98 -2.74 -6.02
N ASN A 164 -10.07 -2.47 -6.73
CA ASN A 164 -10.48 -1.11 -7.04
C ASN A 164 -11.02 -0.47 -5.75
N VAL A 165 -10.63 0.76 -5.46
CA VAL A 165 -10.99 1.47 -4.23
C VAL A 165 -12.04 2.54 -4.52
N ASN A 166 -13.13 2.55 -3.77
CA ASN A 166 -14.12 3.61 -3.79
C ASN A 166 -14.51 4.01 -2.36
N GLY A 167 -13.81 5.00 -1.81
CA GLY A 167 -13.96 5.36 -0.40
C GLY A 167 -13.54 4.22 0.51
N SER A 168 -14.47 3.66 1.28
CA SER A 168 -14.24 2.49 2.14
C SER A 168 -14.55 1.15 1.45
N ASP A 169 -15.03 1.17 0.21
CA ASP A 169 -15.43 -0.02 -0.52
C ASP A 169 -14.25 -0.52 -1.37
N TYR A 170 -13.93 -1.80 -1.20
CA TYR A 170 -12.89 -2.50 -1.94
C TYR A 170 -13.55 -3.57 -2.81
N ALA A 171 -13.59 -3.32 -4.13
CA ALA A 171 -14.13 -4.27 -5.10
C ALA A 171 -12.99 -5.09 -5.69
N LEU A 172 -13.07 -6.41 -5.63
CA LEU A 172 -12.02 -7.27 -6.18
C LEU A 172 -11.84 -6.97 -7.67
N ASN A 173 -10.62 -6.59 -8.03
CA ASN A 173 -10.18 -6.39 -9.39
C ASN A 173 -9.51 -7.67 -9.92
N SER A 174 -8.52 -8.17 -9.19
CA SER A 174 -7.74 -9.33 -9.62
C SER A 174 -7.33 -10.22 -8.46
N ARG A 175 -7.36 -11.53 -8.68
CA ARG A 175 -6.74 -12.53 -7.82
C ARG A 175 -5.61 -13.20 -8.58
N ILE A 176 -4.40 -13.10 -8.04
CA ILE A 176 -3.20 -13.69 -8.59
C ILE A 176 -2.66 -14.70 -7.58
N THR A 177 -2.42 -15.93 -8.02
CA THR A 177 -1.87 -17.01 -7.19
C THR A 177 -0.42 -17.25 -7.55
N VAL A 178 0.34 -17.88 -6.64
CA VAL A 178 1.76 -18.20 -6.81
C VAL A 178 2.63 -17.00 -7.23
N ALA A 179 2.30 -15.82 -6.73
CA ALA A 179 3.08 -14.61 -6.92
C ALA A 179 4.18 -14.51 -5.85
N ARG A 180 5.31 -13.89 -6.19
CA ARG A 180 6.35 -13.51 -5.23
C ARG A 180 6.49 -12.00 -5.22
N ASN A 181 6.85 -11.46 -4.06
CA ASN A 181 7.16 -10.05 -3.95
C ASN A 181 8.64 -9.79 -4.37
N PRO A 182 8.97 -8.59 -4.88
CA PRO A 182 8.04 -7.49 -5.19
C PRO A 182 7.17 -7.78 -6.42
N ILE A 183 5.99 -7.16 -6.46
CA ILE A 183 5.15 -7.08 -7.67
C ILE A 183 5.57 -5.82 -8.40
N ILE A 184 6.12 -5.95 -9.61
CA ILE A 184 6.72 -4.82 -10.32
C ILE A 184 5.68 -4.27 -11.28
N ALA A 185 5.08 -3.15 -10.94
CA ALA A 185 4.27 -2.40 -11.89
C ALA A 185 5.22 -1.66 -12.84
N THR A 186 5.13 -1.95 -14.13
CA THR A 186 6.07 -1.40 -15.12
C THR A 186 5.59 -0.08 -15.69
N GLU A 187 6.44 0.60 -16.46
CA GLU A 187 6.02 1.77 -17.26
C GLU A 187 5.22 1.36 -18.52
N ASN A 188 5.25 0.07 -18.89
CA ASN A 188 4.45 -0.46 -19.99
C ASN A 188 2.99 -0.62 -19.54
N GLN A 189 2.07 -0.49 -20.49
CA GLN A 189 0.64 -0.65 -20.25
C GLN A 189 -0.03 -1.48 -21.33
N THR A 190 -1.02 -2.25 -20.92
CA THR A 190 -1.98 -2.95 -21.78
C THR A 190 -3.38 -2.49 -21.43
N ASP A 191 -4.12 -1.97 -22.41
CA ASP A 191 -5.49 -1.47 -22.24
C ASP A 191 -5.67 -0.46 -21.09
N GLY A 192 -4.67 0.41 -20.90
CA GLY A 192 -4.66 1.45 -19.88
C GLY A 192 -4.18 1.00 -18.50
N TRP A 193 -3.93 -0.30 -18.31
CA TRP A 193 -3.40 -0.84 -17.06
C TRP A 193 -1.91 -1.13 -17.18
N ARG A 194 -1.13 -0.81 -16.15
CA ARG A 194 0.30 -1.12 -16.08
C ARG A 194 0.51 -2.63 -16.14
N ASP A 195 1.44 -3.07 -16.98
CA ASP A 195 1.84 -4.48 -17.01
C ASP A 195 2.56 -4.81 -15.70
N LEU A 196 2.25 -5.96 -15.10
CA LEU A 196 2.87 -6.41 -13.85
C LEU A 196 3.91 -7.49 -14.16
N VAL A 197 5.13 -7.26 -13.70
CA VAL A 197 6.22 -8.23 -13.75
C VAL A 197 6.39 -8.86 -12.37
N ILE A 198 6.34 -10.18 -12.31
CA ILE A 198 6.37 -10.94 -11.06
C ILE A 198 7.50 -11.96 -11.12
N PRO A 199 8.39 -12.02 -10.11
CA PRO A 199 9.35 -13.11 -9.97
C PRO A 199 8.62 -14.45 -9.77
N VAL A 200 8.99 -15.45 -10.57
CA VAL A 200 8.49 -16.82 -10.44
C VAL A 200 9.67 -17.73 -10.10
N SER A 201 9.51 -18.53 -9.05
CA SER A 201 10.49 -19.55 -8.67
C SER A 201 9.86 -20.59 -7.74
N GLY A 202 10.54 -21.72 -7.56
CA GLY A 202 10.03 -22.84 -6.76
C GLY A 202 9.39 -23.93 -7.63
N GLY A 203 8.93 -25.01 -7.01
CA GLY A 203 8.38 -26.18 -7.74
C GLY A 203 9.40 -26.92 -8.63
N GLY A 204 10.69 -26.60 -8.51
CA GLY A 204 11.76 -27.16 -9.34
C GLY A 204 12.11 -26.34 -10.59
N ALA A 205 11.44 -25.21 -10.83
CA ALA A 205 11.75 -24.29 -11.93
C ALA A 205 12.92 -23.35 -11.58
N ALA A 206 13.63 -22.88 -12.61
CA ALA A 206 14.57 -21.77 -12.49
C ALA A 206 13.83 -20.49 -12.08
N SER A 207 14.58 -19.53 -11.53
CA SER A 207 14.00 -18.24 -11.16
C SER A 207 13.99 -17.32 -12.36
N ASP A 208 12.81 -16.89 -12.77
CA ASP A 208 12.61 -16.01 -13.93
C ASP A 208 11.57 -14.93 -13.61
N TYR A 209 11.49 -13.91 -14.44
CA TYR A 209 10.47 -12.87 -14.36
C TYR A 209 9.39 -13.13 -15.40
N HIS A 210 8.13 -13.06 -15.00
CA HIS A 210 6.99 -13.23 -15.90
C HIS A 210 6.15 -11.98 -15.92
N VAL A 211 5.61 -11.65 -17.10
CA VAL A 211 4.73 -10.50 -17.29
C VAL A 211 3.28 -10.95 -17.37
N ILE A 212 2.44 -10.37 -16.52
CA ILE A 212 0.98 -10.50 -16.61
C ILE A 212 0.40 -9.15 -17.04
N GLN A 213 -0.43 -9.22 -18.07
CA GLN A 213 -1.09 -8.06 -18.66
C GLN A 213 -2.56 -8.06 -18.29
N TRP A 214 -3.18 -6.88 -18.38
CA TRP A 214 -4.62 -6.76 -18.24
C TRP A 214 -5.33 -7.49 -19.39
N THR A 215 -6.41 -8.20 -19.07
CA THR A 215 -7.17 -9.01 -20.03
C THR A 215 -8.50 -8.37 -20.46
N GLY A 216 -8.74 -7.12 -20.03
CA GLY A 216 -10.00 -6.39 -20.21
C GLY A 216 -10.90 -6.41 -18.97
N SER A 217 -10.72 -7.37 -18.06
CA SER A 217 -11.49 -7.47 -16.80
C SER A 217 -10.68 -7.78 -15.55
N SER A 218 -9.51 -8.40 -15.70
CA SER A 218 -8.58 -8.70 -14.60
C SER A 218 -7.16 -8.90 -15.15
N TYR A 219 -6.16 -8.91 -14.29
CA TYR A 219 -4.85 -9.49 -14.59
C TYR A 219 -4.95 -11.02 -14.70
N ALA A 220 -3.99 -11.63 -15.41
CA ALA A 220 -3.87 -13.08 -15.45
C ALA A 220 -3.63 -13.66 -14.04
N SER A 221 -4.33 -14.75 -13.71
CA SER A 221 -4.43 -15.25 -12.33
C SER A 221 -3.22 -16.04 -11.84
N ASN A 222 -2.24 -16.32 -12.70
CA ASN A 222 -1.06 -17.11 -12.37
C ASN A 222 0.13 -16.70 -13.25
N PRO A 223 1.18 -16.09 -12.69
CA PRO A 223 2.35 -15.66 -13.45
C PRO A 223 3.19 -16.83 -13.99
N SER A 224 3.15 -18.03 -13.38
CA SER A 224 4.00 -19.16 -13.80
C SER A 224 3.63 -19.77 -15.15
N VAL A 225 2.47 -19.41 -15.69
CA VAL A 225 2.02 -19.80 -17.04
C VAL A 225 1.97 -18.61 -18.00
N ALA A 226 2.38 -17.42 -17.54
CA ALA A 226 2.43 -16.23 -18.35
C ALA A 226 3.75 -16.16 -19.14
N PRO A 227 3.86 -15.31 -20.18
CA PRO A 227 5.11 -15.11 -20.89
C PRO A 227 6.23 -14.63 -19.96
N GLU A 228 7.46 -15.06 -20.25
CA GLU A 228 8.66 -14.52 -19.61
C GLU A 228 8.86 -13.04 -20.00
N TRP A 229 9.42 -12.25 -19.09
CA TRP A 229 9.90 -10.92 -19.39
C TRP A 229 11.18 -10.99 -20.20
N THR A 230 11.12 -10.59 -21.47
CA THR A 230 12.25 -10.71 -22.40
C THR A 230 13.04 -9.42 -22.60
N GLU A 231 12.62 -8.31 -22.00
CA GLU A 231 13.31 -7.04 -22.16
C GLU A 231 14.58 -6.98 -21.31
N SER A 232 15.62 -6.35 -21.85
CA SER A 232 16.92 -6.23 -21.17
C SER A 232 16.93 -5.30 -19.95
N THR A 233 15.88 -4.50 -19.81
CA THR A 233 15.70 -3.51 -18.74
C THR A 233 14.33 -3.71 -18.10
N LEU A 234 14.26 -3.67 -16.78
CA LEU A 234 13.01 -3.70 -16.01
C LEU A 234 12.92 -2.42 -15.17
N THR A 235 12.01 -1.54 -15.57
CA THR A 235 11.79 -0.23 -14.96
C THR A 235 10.37 -0.11 -14.42
N GLY A 236 10.21 0.63 -13.32
CA GLY A 236 8.91 0.94 -12.75
C GLY A 236 8.90 0.93 -11.23
N THR A 237 7.79 0.49 -10.64
CA THR A 237 7.55 0.52 -9.20
C THR A 237 7.56 -0.89 -8.63
N ALA A 238 8.43 -1.16 -7.67
CA ALA A 238 8.44 -2.42 -6.93
C ALA A 238 7.47 -2.33 -5.75
N LEU A 239 6.25 -2.84 -5.92
CA LEU A 239 5.20 -2.88 -4.91
C LEU A 239 5.47 -4.02 -3.93
N ILE A 240 5.31 -3.75 -2.63
CA ILE A 240 5.63 -4.69 -1.55
C ILE A 240 7.12 -5.11 -1.64
N ALA A 241 8.00 -4.12 -1.69
CA ALA A 241 9.46 -4.30 -1.75
C ALA A 241 10.09 -4.82 -0.44
N ASP A 242 9.26 -5.21 0.52
CA ASP A 242 9.64 -5.71 1.83
C ASP A 242 10.46 -7.01 1.75
N ALA A 243 11.46 -7.13 2.63
CA ALA A 243 12.05 -8.42 2.94
C ALA A 243 11.10 -9.22 3.84
N ILE A 244 10.17 -9.97 3.23
CA ILE A 244 9.15 -10.74 3.96
C ILE A 244 9.78 -11.99 4.56
N THR A 245 9.77 -12.05 5.88
CA THR A 245 10.21 -13.18 6.71
C THR A 245 9.10 -13.57 7.69
N ALA A 246 9.36 -14.58 8.53
CA ALA A 246 8.45 -14.96 9.61
C ALA A 246 8.27 -13.83 10.64
N ASP A 247 9.31 -13.03 10.87
CA ASP A 247 9.34 -11.99 11.90
C ASP A 247 8.99 -10.60 11.34
N THR A 248 8.82 -10.47 10.02
CA THR A 248 8.44 -9.19 9.41
C THR A 248 7.03 -8.81 9.88
N PRO A 249 6.87 -7.66 10.56
CA PRO A 249 5.56 -7.22 11.03
C PRO A 249 4.64 -6.94 9.85
N ALA A 250 3.37 -7.24 10.06
CA ALA A 250 2.27 -6.91 9.17
C ALA A 250 0.95 -7.11 9.93
N PRO A 251 -0.10 -6.36 9.57
CA PRO A 251 -1.46 -6.64 10.02
C PRO A 251 -1.86 -8.10 9.76
N LYS A 252 -2.71 -8.64 10.64
CA LYS A 252 -3.19 -10.03 10.58
C LYS A 252 -4.70 -10.06 10.35
N LEU A 253 -5.17 -11.05 9.61
CA LEU A 253 -6.59 -11.39 9.51
C LEU A 253 -6.99 -12.22 10.75
N ALA A 254 -7.14 -11.56 11.90
CA ALA A 254 -7.45 -12.19 13.19
C ALA A 254 -8.15 -11.20 14.13
N GLY A 255 -8.63 -11.69 15.29
CA GLY A 255 -9.24 -10.86 16.32
C GLY A 255 -10.46 -10.09 15.81
N ASP A 256 -10.51 -8.78 16.09
CA ASP A 256 -11.65 -7.90 15.76
C ASP A 256 -11.95 -7.85 14.25
N VAL A 257 -10.96 -8.08 13.39
CA VAL A 257 -11.15 -8.18 11.93
C VAL A 257 -12.05 -9.38 11.56
N CYS A 258 -12.03 -10.45 12.36
CA CYS A 258 -12.89 -11.62 12.19
C CYS A 258 -14.28 -11.47 12.83
N LEU A 259 -14.56 -10.37 13.53
CA LEU A 259 -15.85 -10.14 14.17
C LEU A 259 -16.77 -9.33 13.24
N PRO A 260 -18.02 -9.76 13.03
CA PRO A 260 -18.99 -9.09 12.15
C PRO A 260 -19.58 -7.80 12.74
#